data_AF-A0A1G6T4U3-F1
#
_entry.id   AF-A0A1G6T4U3-F1
#
_cell.length_a   1.000
_cell.length_b   1.000
_cell.length_c   1.000
_cell.angle_alpha   90.00
_cell.angle_beta   90.00
_cell.angle_gamma   90.00
#
_symmetry.space_group_name_H-M   'P 1'
#
loop_
_entity.id
_entity.type
_entity.pdbx_description
1 polymer ?
#
loop_
_entity_poly.entity_id
_entity_poly.type
_entity_poly.pdbx_seq_one_letter_code
_entity_poly.pdbx_strand_id
1 'polypeptide(L)'
;MSARLPIATNLYFDTYFQRPGVKLLPNEFYTTSEDMVLMTVLGSCVAACIQDRAAGIGGMNHFMLPDDGADSSHALAATSDSMRYGAYAMEVLINELIKAGGRRERFEAKVFGGAAVLAGMTTMNIGDRNAAFVRRYLATENIRIVAEDLQGSHPRKVAFLPRTGQVMVKKLRLSQDASVAERERQLAAQTAEARAERLARARARVELFGLGSAARSGAAAQPAQAAQISQSQPQPARGRIELFGSSVPSALRPPGQDNARTVEEA
;
A
#
# COMPACT_ATOMS: atom_id res chain seq x y z
N MET A 1 14.91 27.29 3.93
CA MET A 1 14.87 25.94 4.53
C MET A 1 14.57 24.95 3.42
N SER A 2 15.51 24.06 3.07
CA SER A 2 15.26 23.05 2.03
C SER A 2 14.34 21.98 2.62
N ALA A 3 13.04 22.06 2.31
CA ALA A 3 12.10 21.02 2.68
C ALA A 3 12.47 19.74 1.89
N ARG A 4 12.79 18.66 2.61
CA ARG A 4 13.08 17.36 2.01
C ARG A 4 11.83 16.87 1.28
N LEU A 5 11.95 16.58 -0.02
CA LEU A 5 10.85 16.02 -0.80
C LEU A 5 10.41 14.66 -0.23
N PRO A 6 9.12 14.34 -0.20
CA PRO A 6 8.59 13.09 0.35
C PRO A 6 8.77 11.92 -0.63
N ILE A 7 10.03 11.58 -0.93
CA ILE A 7 10.39 10.47 -1.83
C ILE A 7 10.32 9.15 -1.07
N ALA A 8 9.63 8.16 -1.62
CA ALA A 8 9.55 6.81 -1.04
C ALA A 8 10.94 6.14 -0.97
N THR A 9 11.25 5.52 0.16
CA THR A 9 12.57 4.87 0.40
C THR A 9 12.49 3.36 0.59
N ASN A 10 11.27 2.80 0.60
CA ASN A 10 11.02 1.37 0.82
C ASN A 10 11.31 0.54 -0.43
N LEU A 11 12.59 0.43 -0.77
CA LEU A 11 13.11 -0.37 -1.88
C LEU A 11 13.18 -1.86 -1.49
N TYR A 12 12.82 -2.75 -2.42
CA TYR A 12 12.88 -4.20 -2.25
C TYR A 12 13.00 -4.88 -3.62
N PHE A 13 13.20 -6.20 -3.63
CA PHE A 13 13.08 -7.00 -4.85
C PHE A 13 11.72 -7.67 -4.89
N ASP A 14 10.94 -7.43 -5.95
CA ASP A 14 9.65 -8.08 -6.12
C ASP A 14 9.80 -9.42 -6.84
N THR A 15 9.41 -10.49 -6.17
CA THR A 15 9.54 -11.87 -6.68
C THR A 15 8.44 -12.26 -7.68
N TYR A 16 7.35 -11.50 -7.78
CA TYR A 16 6.31 -11.75 -8.77
C TYR A 16 6.69 -11.14 -10.11
N PHE A 17 7.14 -9.90 -10.11
CA PHE A 17 7.60 -9.17 -11.28
C PHE A 17 9.07 -9.46 -11.65
N GLN A 18 9.83 -10.11 -10.76
CA GLN A 18 11.25 -10.42 -10.92
C GLN A 18 12.10 -9.16 -11.22
N ARG A 19 11.79 -8.07 -10.51
CA ARG A 19 12.39 -6.74 -10.71
C ARG A 19 12.54 -6.00 -9.38
N PRO A 20 13.43 -4.99 -9.28
CA PRO A 20 13.40 -4.06 -8.17
C PRO A 20 12.03 -3.42 -8.04
N GLY A 21 11.65 -3.04 -6.83
CA GLY A 21 10.38 -2.38 -6.56
C GLY A 21 10.44 -1.40 -5.40
N VAL A 22 9.46 -0.51 -5.37
CA VAL A 22 9.29 0.51 -4.32
C VAL A 22 7.89 0.43 -3.75
N LYS A 23 7.76 0.44 -2.42
CA LYS A 23 6.45 0.56 -1.76
C LYS A 23 6.21 2.01 -1.38
N LEU A 24 5.15 2.60 -1.92
CA LEU A 24 4.74 3.96 -1.59
C LEU A 24 3.74 3.92 -0.44
N LEU A 25 4.07 4.64 0.63
CA LEU A 25 3.17 4.92 1.75
C LEU A 25 2.36 6.20 1.47
N PRO A 26 1.30 6.47 2.24
CA PRO A 26 0.58 7.73 2.13
C PRO A 26 1.53 8.92 2.20
N ASN A 27 1.28 9.90 1.35
CA ASN A 27 2.03 11.15 1.22
C ASN A 27 3.42 11.02 0.59
N GLU A 28 3.76 9.85 0.06
CA GLU A 28 5.00 9.63 -0.69
C GLU A 28 4.76 9.66 -2.20
N PHE A 29 5.82 9.96 -2.94
CA PHE A 29 5.89 9.75 -4.38
C PHE A 29 7.21 9.09 -4.76
N TYR A 30 7.26 8.57 -5.98
CA TYR A 30 8.49 8.04 -6.55
C TYR A 30 8.49 8.23 -8.07
N THR A 31 9.62 8.64 -8.63
CA THR A 31 9.85 8.80 -10.07
C THR A 31 11.07 7.99 -10.48
N THR A 32 11.02 7.34 -11.64
CA THR A 32 12.12 6.49 -12.11
C THR A 32 12.11 6.36 -13.64
N SER A 33 13.29 6.13 -14.19
CA SER A 33 13.52 5.68 -15.57
C SER A 33 13.97 4.21 -15.63
N GLU A 34 14.15 3.57 -14.48
CA GLU A 34 14.62 2.19 -14.36
C GLU A 34 13.48 1.18 -14.58
N ASP A 35 13.86 -0.05 -14.92
CA ASP A 35 12.91 -1.15 -15.09
C ASP A 35 12.51 -1.76 -13.73
N MET A 36 11.59 -1.09 -13.03
CA MET A 36 11.13 -1.47 -11.69
C MET A 36 9.60 -1.37 -11.54
N VAL A 37 9.09 -1.88 -10.42
CA VAL A 37 7.67 -1.83 -10.06
C VAL A 37 7.41 -0.86 -8.89
N LEU A 38 6.47 0.06 -9.08
CA LEU A 38 5.97 0.93 -8.02
C LEU A 38 4.70 0.32 -7.46
N MET A 39 4.66 0.03 -6.16
CA MET A 39 3.53 -0.65 -5.51
C MET A 39 2.93 0.18 -4.38
N THR A 40 1.62 0.13 -4.27
CA THR A 40 0.91 0.71 -3.12
C THR A 40 -0.42 0.01 -2.85
N VAL A 41 -1.00 0.26 -1.67
CA VAL A 41 -2.33 -0.22 -1.28
C VAL A 41 -3.19 0.99 -0.95
N LEU A 42 -4.38 1.05 -1.57
CA LEU A 42 -5.26 2.20 -1.55
C LEU A 42 -6.60 1.82 -0.91
N GLY A 43 -7.01 2.62 0.08
CA GLY A 43 -8.38 2.70 0.57
C GLY A 43 -9.07 3.92 -0.03
N SER A 44 -9.40 4.91 0.82
CA SER A 44 -9.92 6.21 0.40
C SER A 44 -8.88 7.07 -0.33
N CYS A 45 -7.58 6.83 -0.13
CA CYS A 45 -6.50 7.49 -0.86
C CYS A 45 -6.59 7.25 -2.38
N VAL A 46 -5.92 8.11 -3.14
CA VAL A 46 -5.77 7.95 -4.58
C VAL A 46 -4.29 7.93 -4.95
N ALA A 47 -3.94 7.11 -5.93
CA ALA A 47 -2.64 7.14 -6.59
C ALA A 47 -2.80 7.60 -8.04
N ALA A 48 -1.95 8.55 -8.45
CA ALA A 48 -1.77 8.90 -9.86
C ALA A 48 -0.46 8.29 -10.36
N CYS A 49 -0.55 7.47 -11.41
CA CYS A 49 0.57 6.93 -12.15
C CYS A 49 0.74 7.75 -13.43
N ILE A 50 1.82 8.51 -13.55
CA ILE A 50 2.10 9.37 -14.71
C ILE A 50 3.33 8.84 -15.43
N GLN A 51 3.28 8.83 -16.76
CA GLN A 51 4.41 8.38 -17.59
C GLN A 51 4.61 9.25 -18.83
N ASP A 52 5.85 9.28 -19.30
CA ASP A 52 6.20 9.66 -20.68
C ASP A 52 6.80 8.42 -21.35
N ARG A 53 6.00 7.73 -22.17
CA ARG A 53 6.41 6.50 -22.85
C ARG A 53 7.63 6.69 -23.75
N ALA A 54 7.75 7.86 -24.37
CA ALA A 54 8.81 8.14 -25.32
C ALA A 54 10.14 8.46 -24.61
N ALA A 55 10.09 9.07 -23.42
CA ALA A 55 11.26 9.23 -22.56
C ALA A 55 11.59 7.97 -21.74
N GLY A 56 10.65 7.02 -21.62
CA GLY A 56 10.83 5.81 -20.82
C GLY A 56 10.85 6.09 -19.31
N ILE A 57 10.20 7.17 -18.89
CA ILE A 57 10.14 7.59 -17.48
C ILE A 57 8.71 7.56 -16.99
N GLY A 58 8.55 7.35 -15.69
CA GLY A 58 7.27 7.53 -15.04
C GLY A 58 7.40 7.53 -13.54
N GLY A 59 6.28 7.77 -12.88
CA GLY A 59 6.22 7.88 -11.45
C GLY A 59 4.82 7.67 -10.93
N MET A 60 4.75 7.45 -9.62
CA MET A 60 3.51 7.24 -8.91
C MET A 60 3.54 8.10 -7.64
N ASN A 61 2.40 8.66 -7.26
CA ASN A 61 2.20 9.20 -5.92
C ASN A 61 1.15 8.38 -5.16
N HIS A 62 1.06 8.63 -3.86
CA HIS A 62 -0.03 8.16 -3.02
C HIS A 62 -0.46 9.34 -2.16
N PHE A 63 -1.57 9.99 -2.51
CA PHE A 63 -2.06 11.13 -1.76
C PHE A 63 -3.41 10.84 -1.09
N MET A 64 -3.66 11.56 0.00
CA MET A 64 -4.95 11.64 0.66
C MET A 64 -5.21 13.10 1.00
N LEU A 65 -6.38 13.62 0.66
CA LEU A 65 -6.78 14.94 1.15
C LEU A 65 -7.11 14.84 2.66
N PRO A 66 -6.75 15.84 3.47
CA PRO A 66 -7.20 15.91 4.85
C PRO A 66 -8.73 15.86 4.96
N ASP A 67 -9.20 15.34 6.08
CA ASP A 67 -10.61 15.44 6.44
C ASP A 67 -10.88 16.90 6.85
N ASP A 68 -11.89 17.53 6.25
CA ASP A 68 -12.16 18.97 6.46
C ASP A 68 -12.84 19.25 7.81
N GLY A 69 -13.15 18.20 8.60
CA GLY A 69 -13.87 18.31 9.86
C GLY A 69 -15.32 18.77 9.67
N ALA A 70 -16.21 18.35 10.57
CA ALA A 70 -17.64 18.70 10.51
C ALA A 70 -17.95 20.16 10.98
N ASP A 71 -16.93 20.99 11.23
CA ASP A 71 -17.12 22.37 11.67
C ASP A 71 -17.31 23.29 10.46
N SER A 72 -18.58 23.34 10.04
CA SER A 72 -19.13 24.15 8.94
C SER A 72 -18.85 25.66 9.00
N SER A 73 -18.22 26.19 10.05
CA SER A 73 -17.81 27.60 10.16
C SER A 73 -16.53 27.93 9.38
N HIS A 74 -15.68 26.94 9.08
CA HIS A 74 -14.41 27.13 8.35
C HIS A 74 -14.30 26.29 7.07
N ALA A 75 -15.42 25.73 6.58
CA ALA A 75 -15.45 24.82 5.43
C ALA A 75 -14.71 25.35 4.19
N LEU A 76 -14.79 26.64 3.89
CA LEU A 76 -14.11 27.24 2.74
C LEU A 76 -12.57 27.24 2.88
N ALA A 77 -12.06 27.48 4.11
CA ALA A 77 -10.63 27.49 4.40
C ALA A 77 -10.07 26.06 4.50
N ALA A 78 -10.82 25.13 5.12
CA ALA A 78 -10.45 23.73 5.23
C ALA A 78 -10.41 23.04 3.85
N THR A 79 -11.39 23.30 2.98
CA THR A 79 -11.38 22.79 1.59
C THR A 79 -10.20 23.36 0.80
N SER A 80 -9.81 24.62 1.03
CA SER A 80 -8.62 25.22 0.40
C SER A 80 -7.34 24.50 0.82
N ASP A 81 -7.14 24.23 2.11
CA ASP A 81 -5.94 23.54 2.60
C ASP A 81 -5.87 22.09 2.14
N SER A 82 -7.00 21.40 2.10
CA SER A 82 -7.08 20.05 1.54
C SER A 82 -6.70 20.03 0.06
N MET A 83 -7.26 20.94 -0.74
CA MET A 83 -6.91 21.06 -2.15
C MET A 83 -5.43 21.42 -2.35
N ARG A 84 -4.85 22.28 -1.52
CA ARG A 84 -3.41 22.60 -1.55
C ARG A 84 -2.54 21.36 -1.32
N TYR A 85 -2.98 20.47 -0.43
CA TYR A 85 -2.25 19.23 -0.15
C TYR A 85 -2.21 18.29 -1.36
N GLY A 86 -3.36 18.00 -1.96
CA GLY A 86 -3.44 17.19 -3.17
C GLY A 86 -2.70 17.84 -4.33
N ALA A 87 -2.79 19.16 -4.47
CA ALA A 87 -2.11 19.90 -5.53
C ALA A 87 -0.59 19.80 -5.39
N TYR A 88 -0.07 19.94 -4.17
CA TYR A 88 1.35 19.77 -3.88
C TYR A 88 1.84 18.35 -4.25
N ALA A 89 1.10 17.31 -3.87
CA ALA A 89 1.49 15.93 -4.18
C ALA A 89 1.51 15.63 -5.69
N MET A 90 0.61 16.22 -6.46
CA MET A 90 0.58 16.09 -7.92
C MET A 90 1.67 16.94 -8.59
N GLU A 91 1.84 18.18 -8.13
CA GLU A 91 2.82 19.12 -8.67
C GLU A 91 4.25 18.61 -8.48
N VAL A 92 4.58 18.09 -7.28
CA VAL A 92 5.88 17.51 -7.01
C VAL A 92 6.15 16.34 -7.96
N LEU A 93 5.20 15.42 -8.14
CA LEU A 93 5.35 14.29 -9.06
C LEU A 93 5.61 14.76 -10.50
N ILE A 94 4.79 15.68 -11.02
CA ILE A 94 4.90 16.19 -12.39
C ILE A 94 6.24 16.90 -12.59
N ASN A 95 6.65 17.75 -11.64
CA ASN A 95 7.90 18.49 -11.73
C ASN A 95 9.12 17.57 -11.69
N GLU A 96 9.12 16.51 -10.86
CA GLU A 96 10.21 15.54 -10.84
C GLU A 96 10.26 14.71 -12.12
N LEU A 97 9.13 14.39 -12.75
CA LEU A 97 9.11 13.77 -14.09
C LEU A 97 9.69 14.69 -15.17
N ILE A 98 9.37 15.98 -15.12
CA ILE A 98 9.94 16.96 -16.06
C ILE A 98 11.46 17.07 -15.86
N LYS A 99 11.93 17.16 -14.60
CA LYS A 99 13.37 17.18 -14.28
C LYS A 99 14.09 15.91 -14.75
N ALA A 100 13.41 14.76 -14.72
CA ALA A 100 13.92 13.50 -15.26
C ALA A 100 13.89 13.41 -16.80
N GLY A 101 13.52 14.49 -17.51
CA GLY A 101 13.51 14.57 -18.97
C GLY A 101 12.14 14.35 -19.63
N GLY A 102 11.08 14.31 -18.83
CA GLY A 102 9.70 14.17 -19.30
C GLY A 102 9.18 15.44 -19.97
N ARG A 103 8.34 15.26 -20.99
CA ARG A 103 7.62 16.37 -21.62
C ARG A 103 6.16 16.33 -21.21
N ARG A 104 5.67 17.44 -20.65
CA ARG A 104 4.32 17.55 -20.08
C ARG A 104 3.24 17.19 -21.10
N GLU A 105 3.40 17.64 -22.34
CA GLU A 105 2.48 17.36 -23.45
C GLU A 105 2.40 15.87 -23.84
N ARG A 106 3.37 15.05 -23.41
CA ARG A 106 3.40 13.60 -23.65
C ARG A 106 2.94 12.78 -22.45
N PHE A 107 2.62 13.43 -21.33
CA PHE A 107 2.22 12.72 -20.12
C PHE A 107 0.87 12.04 -20.29
N GLU A 108 0.83 10.78 -19.90
CA GLU A 108 -0.38 9.99 -19.76
C GLU A 108 -0.54 9.62 -18.28
N ALA A 109 -1.76 9.76 -17.76
CA ALA A 109 -2.07 9.40 -16.39
C ALA A 109 -2.97 8.15 -16.31
N LYS A 110 -2.74 7.34 -15.29
CA LYS A 110 -3.66 6.31 -14.83
C LYS A 110 -3.93 6.50 -13.34
N VAL A 111 -5.19 6.44 -12.91
CA VAL A 111 -5.56 6.79 -11.54
C VAL A 111 -6.38 5.70 -10.86
N PHE A 112 -6.06 5.43 -9.59
CA PHE A 112 -6.63 4.29 -8.86
C PHE A 112 -6.93 4.68 -7.41
N GLY A 113 -7.89 4.01 -6.78
CA GLY A 113 -8.19 4.16 -5.33
C GLY A 113 -9.54 4.82 -5.05
N GLY A 114 -9.63 5.66 -4.03
CA GLY A 114 -10.85 6.39 -3.68
C GLY A 114 -11.97 5.53 -3.09
N ALA A 115 -11.67 4.33 -2.59
CA ALA A 115 -12.68 3.41 -2.06
C ALA A 115 -13.29 3.87 -0.71
N ALA A 116 -14.57 3.60 -0.51
CA ALA A 116 -15.27 3.74 0.75
C ALA A 116 -15.18 2.43 1.56
N VAL A 117 -14.12 2.32 2.38
CA VAL A 117 -13.70 1.06 3.03
C VAL A 117 -14.38 0.81 4.39
N LEU A 118 -14.76 1.86 5.13
CA LEU A 118 -15.43 1.71 6.43
C LEU A 118 -16.94 1.86 6.30
N ALA A 119 -17.68 0.77 6.57
CA ALA A 119 -19.12 0.80 6.71
C ALA A 119 -19.50 1.39 8.09
N GLY A 120 -20.25 2.50 8.12
CA GLY A 120 -20.87 3.03 9.33
C GLY A 120 -20.25 4.29 9.95
N MET A 121 -19.16 4.82 9.40
CA MET A 121 -18.80 6.22 9.64
C MET A 121 -19.46 7.09 8.57
N THR A 122 -20.14 8.15 9.00
CA THR A 122 -20.66 9.25 8.18
C THR A 122 -19.57 10.04 7.43
N THR A 123 -18.33 9.54 7.35
CA THR A 123 -17.23 10.01 6.48
C THR A 123 -17.45 9.62 5.02
N MET A 124 -18.69 9.79 4.54
CA MET A 124 -19.21 9.39 3.24
C MET A 124 -18.67 10.25 2.07
N ASN A 125 -17.45 10.77 2.13
CA ASN A 125 -16.97 11.66 1.06
C ASN A 125 -15.44 11.75 0.85
N ILE A 126 -14.58 11.13 1.65
CA ILE A 126 -13.12 11.32 1.45
C ILE A 126 -12.66 10.69 0.13
N GLY A 127 -13.08 9.45 -0.15
CA GLY A 127 -12.75 8.75 -1.40
C GLY A 127 -13.28 9.48 -2.63
N ASP A 128 -14.53 9.95 -2.57
CA ASP A 128 -15.17 10.71 -3.64
C ASP A 128 -14.52 12.08 -3.85
N ARG A 129 -14.15 12.79 -2.78
CA ARG A 129 -13.38 14.04 -2.84
C ARG A 129 -12.02 13.83 -3.49
N ASN A 130 -11.29 12.78 -3.11
CA ASN A 130 -9.98 12.46 -3.68
C ASN A 130 -10.10 12.12 -5.17
N ALA A 131 -11.10 11.33 -5.56
CA ALA A 131 -11.37 10.97 -6.95
C ALA A 131 -11.78 12.19 -7.79
N ALA A 132 -12.65 13.04 -7.27
CA ALA A 132 -13.06 14.26 -7.95
C ALA A 132 -11.90 15.26 -8.08
N PHE A 133 -11.06 15.37 -7.05
CA PHE A 133 -9.87 16.20 -7.06
C PHE A 133 -8.88 15.75 -8.16
N VAL A 134 -8.52 14.46 -8.23
CA VAL A 134 -7.52 14.00 -9.20
C VAL A 134 -7.98 14.22 -10.64
N ARG A 135 -9.27 13.97 -10.91
CA ARG A 135 -9.87 14.18 -12.25
C ARG A 135 -9.81 15.65 -12.64
N ARG A 136 -10.20 16.56 -11.74
CA ARG A 136 -10.15 18.01 -11.99
C ARG A 136 -8.71 18.49 -12.18
N TYR A 137 -7.79 18.06 -11.31
CA TYR A 137 -6.40 18.49 -11.37
C TYR A 137 -5.76 18.08 -12.71
N LEU A 138 -5.89 16.81 -13.11
CA LEU A 138 -5.33 16.32 -14.37
C LEU A 138 -5.97 16.99 -15.60
N ALA A 139 -7.27 17.30 -15.55
CA ALA A 139 -7.94 18.07 -16.59
C ALA A 139 -7.37 19.50 -16.71
N THR A 140 -7.19 20.22 -15.60
CA THR A 140 -6.58 21.55 -15.57
C THR A 140 -5.15 21.54 -16.11
N GLU A 141 -4.40 20.47 -15.80
CA GLU A 141 -3.02 20.28 -16.26
C GLU A 141 -2.90 19.76 -17.71
N ASN A 142 -4.03 19.53 -18.40
CA ASN A 142 -4.10 18.93 -19.74
C ASN A 142 -3.41 17.56 -19.84
N ILE A 143 -3.40 16.78 -18.75
CA ILE A 143 -2.86 15.42 -18.73
C ILE A 143 -4.02 14.44 -18.90
N ARG A 144 -4.02 13.72 -20.02
CA ARG A 144 -5.08 12.75 -20.35
C ARG A 144 -5.02 11.54 -19.40
N ILE A 145 -6.17 11.22 -18.81
CA ILE A 145 -6.39 9.96 -18.10
C ILE A 145 -6.65 8.87 -19.14
N VAL A 146 -5.79 7.86 -19.19
CA VAL A 146 -5.91 6.74 -20.14
C VAL A 146 -6.54 5.50 -19.51
N ALA A 147 -6.56 5.41 -18.19
CA ALA A 147 -7.29 4.38 -17.45
C ALA A 147 -7.57 4.86 -16.03
N GLU A 148 -8.71 4.47 -15.48
CA GLU A 148 -9.04 4.73 -14.08
C GLU A 148 -9.83 3.57 -13.44
N ASP A 149 -9.55 3.30 -12.16
CA ASP A 149 -10.40 2.47 -11.28
C ASP A 149 -10.50 3.17 -9.92
N LEU A 150 -11.43 4.12 -9.86
CA LEU A 150 -11.69 4.98 -8.72
C LEU A 150 -12.97 4.55 -7.98
N GLN A 151 -13.16 5.05 -6.76
CA GLN A 151 -14.38 4.88 -5.95
C GLN A 151 -14.66 3.40 -5.61
N GLY A 152 -15.90 3.03 -5.28
CA GLY A 152 -16.28 1.65 -4.92
C GLY A 152 -16.01 1.29 -3.45
N SER A 153 -16.29 0.05 -3.08
CA SER A 153 -16.31 -0.41 -1.67
C SER A 153 -15.07 -1.20 -1.23
N HIS A 154 -14.15 -1.51 -2.15
CA HIS A 154 -13.03 -2.40 -1.88
C HIS A 154 -11.69 -1.66 -1.94
N PRO A 155 -10.79 -1.85 -0.96
CA PRO A 155 -9.41 -1.44 -1.09
C PRO A 155 -8.75 -2.13 -2.29
N ARG A 156 -7.69 -1.52 -2.82
CA ARG A 156 -6.99 -2.02 -4.01
C ARG A 156 -5.50 -2.02 -3.80
N LYS A 157 -4.83 -3.12 -4.17
CA LYS A 157 -3.39 -3.14 -4.37
C LYS A 157 -3.10 -2.76 -5.81
N VAL A 158 -2.23 -1.77 -6.01
CA VAL A 158 -1.82 -1.26 -7.31
C VAL A 158 -0.34 -1.55 -7.51
N ALA A 159 0.01 -2.10 -8.66
CA ALA A 159 1.39 -2.28 -9.11
C ALA A 159 1.55 -1.63 -10.48
N PHE A 160 2.41 -0.63 -10.57
CA PHE A 160 2.67 0.16 -11.78
C PHE A 160 4.08 -0.11 -12.28
N LEU A 161 4.21 -0.35 -13.59
CA LEU A 161 5.49 -0.50 -14.28
C LEU A 161 5.73 0.75 -15.14
N PRO A 162 6.50 1.74 -14.66
CA PRO A 162 6.64 3.05 -15.32
C PRO A 162 7.14 2.97 -16.76
N ARG A 163 8.08 2.05 -17.02
CA ARG A 163 8.72 1.88 -18.33
C ARG A 163 7.75 1.43 -19.43
N THR A 164 6.79 0.56 -19.11
CA THR A 164 5.80 0.04 -20.09
C THR A 164 4.45 0.74 -19.98
N GLY A 165 4.21 1.38 -18.84
CA GLY A 165 2.94 1.96 -18.49
C GLY A 165 1.85 0.99 -18.09
N GLN A 166 2.19 -0.28 -17.86
CA GLN A 166 1.23 -1.28 -17.42
C GLN A 166 0.92 -1.08 -15.94
N VAL A 167 -0.36 -1.25 -15.60
CA VAL A 167 -0.82 -1.25 -14.22
C VAL A 167 -1.59 -2.53 -13.96
N MET A 168 -1.32 -3.16 -12.83
CA MET A 168 -2.10 -4.27 -12.30
C MET A 168 -2.82 -3.82 -11.05
N VAL A 169 -4.12 -4.10 -10.99
CA VAL A 169 -4.98 -3.75 -9.87
C VAL A 169 -5.59 -5.02 -9.30
N LYS A 170 -5.43 -5.23 -8.00
CA LYS A 170 -6.10 -6.31 -7.27
C LYS A 170 -7.02 -5.71 -6.21
N LYS A 171 -8.33 -5.88 -6.39
CA LYS A 171 -9.31 -5.57 -5.34
C LYS A 171 -9.10 -6.53 -4.17
N LEU A 172 -9.00 -5.98 -2.97
CA LEU A 172 -8.80 -6.74 -1.74
C LEU A 172 -10.17 -7.00 -1.11
N ARG A 173 -10.42 -8.26 -0.73
CA ARG A 173 -11.64 -8.61 -0.01
C ARG A 173 -11.49 -8.09 1.43
N LEU A 174 -12.44 -7.27 1.86
CA LEU A 174 -12.61 -6.95 3.28
C LEU A 174 -13.28 -8.17 3.90
N SER A 175 -12.49 -9.16 4.32
CA SER A 175 -12.98 -10.11 5.31
C SER A 175 -13.20 -9.31 6.60
N GLN A 176 -14.43 -8.80 6.78
CA GLN A 176 -14.92 -8.61 8.12
C GLN A 176 -14.92 -10.01 8.71
N ASP A 177 -13.87 -10.35 9.44
CA ASP A 177 -13.93 -11.50 10.32
C ASP A 177 -15.06 -11.18 11.29
N ALA A 178 -16.28 -11.65 10.97
CA ALA A 178 -17.43 -11.55 11.87
C ALA A 178 -17.04 -12.09 13.25
N SER A 179 -16.11 -13.06 13.26
CA SER A 179 -15.47 -13.59 14.46
C SER A 179 -14.73 -12.54 15.29
N VAL A 180 -14.08 -11.51 14.71
CA VAL A 180 -13.38 -10.45 15.47
C VAL A 180 -14.39 -9.49 16.08
N ALA A 181 -15.36 -8.98 15.31
CA ALA A 181 -16.37 -8.06 15.82
C ALA A 181 -17.30 -8.74 16.85
N GLU A 182 -17.62 -10.01 16.66
CA GLU A 182 -18.39 -10.81 17.62
C GLU A 182 -17.57 -11.16 18.85
N ARG A 183 -16.29 -11.48 18.70
CA ARG A 183 -15.38 -11.70 19.84
C ARG A 183 -15.13 -10.41 20.62
N GLU A 184 -15.02 -9.26 19.97
CA GLU A 184 -14.96 -7.95 20.63
C GLU A 184 -16.25 -7.62 21.39
N ARG A 185 -17.43 -7.87 20.80
CA ARG A 185 -18.72 -7.70 21.48
C ARG A 185 -18.88 -8.65 22.66
N GLN A 186 -18.51 -9.92 22.50
CA GLN A 186 -18.52 -10.91 23.59
C GLN A 186 -17.56 -10.51 24.72
N LEU A 187 -16.38 -9.99 24.39
CA LEU A 187 -15.42 -9.48 25.37
C LEU A 187 -15.88 -8.19 26.05
N ALA A 188 -16.58 -7.31 25.33
CA ALA A 188 -17.16 -6.08 25.89
C ALA A 188 -18.35 -6.36 26.81
N ALA A 189 -19.09 -7.44 26.56
CA ALA A 189 -20.19 -7.91 27.40
C ALA A 189 -19.72 -8.68 28.65
N GLN A 190 -18.42 -8.96 28.81
CA GLN A 190 -17.89 -9.63 30.00
C GLN A 190 -17.87 -8.69 31.22
N THR A 191 -18.19 -9.27 32.38
CA THR A 191 -18.11 -8.61 33.68
C THR A 191 -16.70 -8.11 34.01
N ALA A 192 -16.60 -7.07 34.83
CA ALA A 192 -15.32 -6.48 35.24
C ALA A 192 -14.34 -7.49 35.85
N GLU A 193 -14.84 -8.46 36.62
CA GLU A 193 -14.03 -9.53 37.25
C GLU A 193 -13.39 -10.46 36.22
N ALA A 194 -14.18 -10.98 35.26
CA ALA A 194 -13.67 -11.80 34.17
C ALA A 194 -12.63 -11.07 33.30
N ARG A 195 -12.81 -9.75 33.12
CA ARG A 195 -11.83 -8.90 32.41
C ARG A 195 -10.52 -8.75 33.20
N ALA A 196 -10.60 -8.57 34.52
CA ALA A 196 -9.43 -8.43 35.39
C ALA A 196 -8.61 -9.73 35.46
N GLU A 197 -9.26 -10.89 35.59
CA GLU A 197 -8.60 -12.19 35.68
C GLU A 197 -7.88 -12.55 34.36
N ARG A 198 -8.46 -12.21 33.21
CA ARG A 198 -7.82 -12.38 31.90
C ARG A 198 -6.59 -11.48 31.74
N LEU A 199 -6.68 -10.21 32.15
CA LEU A 199 -5.54 -9.29 32.11
C LEU A 199 -4.40 -9.76 33.01
N ALA A 200 -4.71 -10.32 34.18
CA ALA A 200 -3.73 -10.95 35.06
C ALA A 200 -3.05 -12.16 34.40
N ARG A 201 -3.82 -13.07 33.77
CA ARG A 201 -3.28 -14.20 33.01
C ARG A 201 -2.42 -13.77 31.81
N ALA A 202 -2.83 -12.73 31.10
CA ALA A 202 -2.06 -12.17 29.98
C ALA A 202 -0.73 -11.57 30.48
N ARG A 203 -0.78 -10.75 31.55
CA ARG A 203 0.43 -10.18 32.17
C ARG A 203 1.38 -11.25 32.70
N ALA A 204 0.87 -12.35 33.25
CA ALA A 204 1.69 -13.47 33.73
C ALA A 204 2.42 -14.23 32.61
N ARG A 205 1.98 -14.11 31.35
CA ARG A 205 2.62 -14.75 30.17
C ARG A 205 3.47 -13.79 29.35
N VAL A 206 3.56 -12.52 29.75
CA VAL A 206 4.42 -11.53 29.08
C VAL A 206 5.77 -11.50 29.80
N GLU A 207 6.78 -12.07 29.17
CA GLU A 207 8.17 -11.84 29.57
C GLU A 207 8.61 -10.47 29.05
N LEU A 208 8.90 -9.53 29.97
CA LEU A 208 9.51 -8.26 29.63
C LEU A 208 11.00 -8.47 29.38
N PHE A 209 11.44 -8.34 28.13
CA PHE A 209 12.86 -8.22 27.82
C PHE A 209 13.44 -6.96 28.46
N GLY A 210 14.31 -7.11 29.46
CA GLY A 210 15.10 -6.01 30.01
C GLY A 210 15.22 -5.90 31.54
N LEU A 211 14.51 -6.71 32.34
CA LEU A 211 14.68 -6.71 33.80
C LEU A 211 15.55 -7.90 34.25
N GLY A 212 16.85 -7.79 33.99
CA GLY A 212 17.86 -8.64 34.61
C GLY A 212 18.82 -7.80 35.44
N SER A 213 18.66 -7.81 36.76
CA SER A 213 19.77 -7.84 37.73
C SER A 213 19.22 -7.82 39.17
N ALA A 214 19.18 -8.99 39.81
CA ALA A 214 19.68 -9.20 41.17
C ALA A 214 19.42 -10.65 41.62
N ALA A 215 20.41 -11.23 42.28
CA ALA A 215 20.41 -12.50 43.00
C ALA A 215 20.52 -13.79 42.16
N ARG A 216 21.74 -14.08 41.69
CA ARG A 216 22.27 -15.44 41.76
C ARG A 216 23.25 -15.52 42.93
N SER A 217 22.86 -16.23 43.99
CA SER A 217 23.78 -16.80 44.96
C SER A 217 23.30 -18.21 45.30
N GLY A 218 24.23 -19.16 45.38
CA GLY A 218 23.94 -20.52 45.81
C GLY A 218 24.46 -21.57 44.83
N ALA A 219 25.76 -21.82 44.93
CA ALA A 219 26.44 -22.92 44.27
C ALA A 219 25.91 -24.29 44.74
N ALA A 220 25.75 -25.23 43.82
CA ALA A 220 25.95 -26.65 44.05
C ALA A 220 26.36 -27.31 42.73
N ALA A 221 27.61 -27.72 42.67
CA ALA A 221 28.19 -28.47 41.56
C ALA A 221 27.70 -29.92 41.57
N GLN A 222 27.40 -30.47 40.40
CA GLN A 222 27.51 -31.90 40.10
C GLN A 222 27.93 -32.12 38.63
N PRO A 223 28.64 -33.22 38.33
CA PRO A 223 29.65 -33.26 37.29
C PRO A 223 29.12 -33.64 35.90
N ALA A 224 29.94 -33.29 34.91
CA ALA A 224 29.79 -33.57 33.51
C ALA A 224 29.63 -35.06 33.18
N GLN A 225 28.70 -35.37 32.27
CA GLN A 225 28.79 -36.53 31.40
C GLN A 225 28.79 -36.05 29.95
N ALA A 226 29.85 -36.45 29.24
CA ALA A 226 30.05 -36.23 27.82
C ALA A 226 29.45 -37.39 27.02
N ALA A 227 28.61 -37.08 26.04
CA ALA A 227 28.26 -37.88 24.86
C ALA A 227 27.20 -37.09 24.07
N GLN A 228 27.17 -36.92 22.76
CA GLN A 228 27.97 -37.34 21.61
C GLN A 228 27.60 -36.35 20.50
N ILE A 229 28.60 -35.90 19.73
CA ILE A 229 28.37 -35.15 18.49
C ILE A 229 27.97 -36.17 17.42
N SER A 230 26.74 -36.06 16.90
CA SER A 230 26.37 -36.71 15.63
C SER A 230 26.17 -35.62 14.59
N GLN A 231 27.11 -35.58 13.64
CA GLN A 231 27.00 -34.83 12.39
C GLN A 231 26.07 -35.59 11.45
N SER A 232 25.09 -34.90 10.85
CA SER A 232 24.55 -35.30 9.55
C SER A 232 24.21 -34.06 8.71
N GLN A 233 24.98 -33.85 7.64
CA GLN A 233 24.57 -33.11 6.45
C GLN A 233 24.03 -34.13 5.40
N PRO A 234 23.65 -33.73 4.16
CA PRO A 234 22.34 -33.21 3.77
C PRO A 234 21.69 -34.00 2.59
N GLN A 235 20.48 -33.55 2.16
CA GLN A 235 19.77 -33.82 0.88
C GLN A 235 18.85 -35.07 0.78
N PRO A 236 17.95 -35.24 -0.23
CA PRO A 236 17.48 -34.35 -1.33
C PRO A 236 15.94 -34.25 -1.50
N ALA A 237 15.54 -33.55 -2.56
CA ALA A 237 14.22 -33.06 -3.01
C ALA A 237 13.06 -34.06 -3.28
N ARG A 238 11.83 -33.52 -3.28
CA ARG A 238 10.77 -33.48 -4.34
C ARG A 238 9.51 -32.88 -3.68
N GLY A 239 8.72 -31.95 -4.22
CA GLY A 239 8.42 -31.56 -5.60
C GLY A 239 6.90 -31.70 -5.80
N ARG A 240 6.12 -30.64 -5.58
CA ARG A 240 4.77 -30.46 -6.17
C ARG A 240 4.32 -29.00 -6.13
N ILE A 241 4.29 -28.41 -7.32
CA ILE A 241 3.64 -27.15 -7.73
C ILE A 241 2.13 -27.40 -7.87
N GLU A 242 1.26 -26.40 -7.64
CA GLU A 242 0.11 -25.92 -8.48
C GLU A 242 -0.61 -24.76 -7.74
N LEU A 243 -1.16 -23.69 -8.31
CA LEU A 243 -0.98 -22.89 -9.53
C LEU A 243 -1.95 -21.69 -9.37
N PHE A 244 -1.47 -20.45 -9.53
CA PHE A 244 -2.37 -19.33 -9.86
C PHE A 244 -2.65 -19.40 -11.38
N GLY A 245 -3.85 -19.89 -11.73
CA GLY A 245 -4.62 -19.57 -12.94
C GLY A 245 -3.90 -19.61 -14.31
N SER A 246 -3.99 -20.77 -14.96
CA SER A 246 -4.10 -21.02 -16.41
C SER A 246 -3.34 -20.12 -17.39
N SER A 247 -2.29 -20.71 -17.98
CA SER A 247 -1.67 -20.29 -19.23
C SER A 247 -2.57 -20.56 -20.44
N VAL A 248 -2.62 -19.61 -21.37
CA VAL A 248 -2.85 -19.88 -22.80
C VAL A 248 -1.68 -19.23 -23.57
N PRO A 249 -1.10 -19.89 -24.60
CA PRO A 249 0.13 -19.43 -25.23
C PRO A 249 -0.04 -18.18 -26.10
N SER A 250 1.07 -17.44 -26.23
CA SER A 250 1.28 -16.31 -27.12
C SER A 250 1.02 -16.63 -28.59
N ALA A 251 0.14 -15.85 -29.23
CA ALA A 251 0.15 -15.61 -30.67
C ALA A 251 -0.35 -14.18 -30.97
N LEU A 252 0.53 -13.38 -31.60
CA LEU A 252 0.31 -12.17 -32.41
C LEU A 252 -0.98 -11.35 -32.17
N ARG A 253 -0.86 -10.14 -31.61
CA ARG A 253 -1.92 -9.10 -31.69
C ARG A 253 -1.32 -7.69 -31.93
N PRO A 254 -1.97 -6.83 -32.74
CA PRO A 254 -1.40 -5.57 -33.25
C PRO A 254 -1.39 -4.44 -32.21
N PRO A 255 -0.68 -3.32 -32.46
CA PRO A 255 -0.60 -2.21 -31.53
C PRO A 255 -1.93 -1.43 -31.49
N GLY A 256 -2.51 -1.24 -30.31
CA GLY A 256 -3.65 -0.32 -30.11
C GLY A 256 -4.76 -0.76 -29.14
N GLN A 257 -4.50 -1.59 -28.12
CA GLN A 257 -5.54 -1.95 -27.15
C GLN A 257 -5.19 -1.57 -25.71
N ASP A 258 -6.24 -1.14 -25.02
CA ASP A 258 -6.30 -0.59 -23.68
C ASP A 258 -5.71 -1.53 -22.61
N ASN A 259 -4.87 -0.98 -21.73
CA ASN A 259 -4.02 -1.76 -20.79
C ASN A 259 -4.48 -1.63 -19.33
N ALA A 260 -5.77 -1.86 -19.08
CA ALA A 260 -6.30 -2.14 -17.75
C ALA A 260 -7.00 -3.50 -17.79
N ARG A 261 -6.34 -4.55 -17.29
CA ARG A 261 -6.99 -5.84 -17.03
C ARG A 261 -7.40 -5.87 -15.56
N THR A 262 -8.71 -5.75 -15.31
CA THR A 262 -9.31 -6.13 -14.04
C THR A 262 -9.41 -7.65 -14.01
N VAL A 263 -8.78 -8.30 -13.03
CA VAL A 263 -8.99 -9.73 -12.80
C VAL A 263 -10.24 -9.85 -11.92
N GLU A 264 -11.39 -10.06 -12.55
CA GLU A 264 -12.57 -10.61 -11.90
C GLU A 264 -12.48 -12.14 -11.93
N GLU A 265 -12.89 -12.76 -10.82
CA GLU A 265 -13.07 -14.21 -10.59
C GLU A 265 -11.82 -15.08 -10.30
N ALA A 266 -11.48 -15.13 -9.01
CA ALA A 266 -11.19 -16.34 -8.21
C ALA A 266 -11.34 -16.03 -6.71
#